data_AF-A0AA41QKP5-F1
#
_entry.id   AF-A0AA41QKP5-F1
#
_cell.length_a   1.000
_cell.length_b   1.000
_cell.length_c   1.000
_cell.angle_alpha   90.00
_cell.angle_beta   90.00
_cell.angle_gamma   90.00
#
_symmetry.space_group_name_H-M   'P 1'
#
loop_
_entity.id
_entity.type
_entity.pdbx_description
1 polymer ?
#
loop_
_entity_poly.entity_id
_entity_poly.type
_entity_poly.pdbx_seq_one_letter_code
_entity_poly.pdbx_strand_id
1 'polypeptide(L)'
;MKIKSQAAIDHFARLEVIRQLNDSLRTTGMGGTVVATPGLASLDPEVLIAVVAAVRAFADFDSGNDPYGEHDFGLVESEGKRVIWKIDYFDADLHAHSPDAADPIKTKRIMTIMLAEEY
;
A
#
# COMPACT_ATOMS: atom_id res chain seq x y z
N MET A 1 26.92 -20.75 7.34
CA MET A 1 25.93 -19.69 7.64
C MET A 1 26.59 -18.35 7.38
N LYS A 2 26.29 -17.65 6.28
CA LYS A 2 26.88 -16.33 6.02
C LYS A 2 26.15 -15.30 6.89
N ILE A 3 26.87 -14.65 7.81
CA ILE A 3 26.36 -13.56 8.64
C ILE A 3 26.10 -12.38 7.69
N LYS A 4 24.87 -11.84 7.67
CA LYS A 4 24.53 -10.63 6.91
C LYS A 4 25.32 -9.45 7.49
N SER A 5 25.78 -8.53 6.65
CA SER A 5 26.46 -7.30 7.11
C SER A 5 25.49 -6.42 7.92
N GLN A 6 26.03 -5.55 8.79
CA GLN A 6 25.20 -4.63 9.59
C GLN A 6 24.28 -3.78 8.70
N ALA A 7 24.80 -3.24 7.59
CA ALA A 7 24.00 -2.48 6.64
C ALA A 7 22.83 -3.29 6.03
N ALA A 8 23.06 -4.58 5.75
CA ALA A 8 21.99 -5.45 5.28
C ALA A 8 20.95 -5.70 6.38
N ILE A 9 21.38 -5.92 7.62
CA ILE A 9 20.49 -6.08 8.78
C ILE A 9 19.63 -4.82 8.95
N ASP A 10 20.24 -3.63 8.92
CA ASP A 10 19.55 -2.35 9.07
C ASP A 10 18.54 -2.12 7.94
N HIS A 11 18.89 -2.48 6.71
CA HIS A 11 17.98 -2.41 5.57
C HIS A 11 16.77 -3.35 5.74
N PHE A 12 16.99 -4.61 6.11
CA PHE A 12 15.89 -5.55 6.37
C PHE A 12 14.99 -5.10 7.53
N ALA A 13 15.57 -4.55 8.59
CA ALA A 13 14.82 -4.02 9.73
C ALA A 13 13.95 -2.83 9.31
N ARG A 14 14.48 -1.92 8.48
CA ARG A 14 13.72 -0.79 7.93
C ARG A 14 12.60 -1.24 7.01
N LEU A 15 12.86 -2.21 6.13
CA LEU A 15 11.86 -2.78 5.24
C LEU A 15 10.69 -3.39 6.02
N GLU A 16 10.99 -4.14 7.08
CA GLU A 16 9.95 -4.74 7.92
C GLU A 16 9.05 -3.67 8.58
N VAL A 17 9.61 -2.53 8.99
CA VAL A 17 8.82 -1.40 9.52
C VAL A 17 7.93 -0.81 8.42
N ILE A 18 8.45 -0.59 7.21
CA ILE A 18 7.67 -0.05 6.10
C ILE A 18 6.49 -0.98 5.78
N ARG A 19 6.76 -2.27 5.69
CA ARG A 19 5.78 -3.32 5.43
C ARG A 19 4.68 -3.33 6.48
N GLN A 20 5.04 -3.28 7.77
CA GLN A 20 4.07 -3.23 8.87
C GLN A 20 3.18 -1.99 8.82
N LEU A 21 3.75 -0.82 8.50
CA LEU A 21 2.99 0.43 8.39
C LEU A 21 2.04 0.40 7.18
N ASN A 22 2.49 -0.15 6.05
CA ASN A 22 1.68 -0.30 4.84
C ASN A 22 0.56 -1.31 5.03
N ASP A 23 0.86 -2.47 5.61
CA ASP A 23 -0.14 -3.48 5.95
C ASP A 23 -1.14 -2.96 6.98
N SER A 24 -0.72 -2.16 7.97
CA SER A 24 -1.63 -1.49 8.90
C SER A 24 -2.62 -0.60 8.14
N LEU A 25 -2.14 0.27 7.24
CA LEU A 25 -3.01 1.14 6.46
C LEU A 25 -3.95 0.34 5.56
N ARG A 26 -3.41 -0.64 4.82
CA ARG A 26 -4.18 -1.44 3.88
C ARG A 26 -5.25 -2.29 4.56
N THR A 27 -4.92 -2.91 5.68
CA THR A 27 -5.82 -3.88 6.34
C THR A 27 -6.78 -3.25 7.34
N THR A 28 -6.45 -2.06 7.89
CA THR A 28 -7.26 -1.42 8.94
C THR A 28 -7.70 0.00 8.62
N GLY A 29 -7.10 0.66 7.64
CA GLY A 29 -7.28 2.08 7.37
C GLY A 29 -6.53 3.01 8.34
N MET A 30 -5.73 2.47 9.27
CA MET A 30 -5.00 3.27 10.26
C MET A 30 -3.55 3.55 9.85
N GLY A 31 -3.03 4.71 10.24
CA GLY A 31 -1.64 5.11 9.96
C GLY A 31 -1.45 5.89 8.66
N GLY A 32 -2.54 6.33 8.03
CA GLY A 32 -2.53 7.13 6.81
C GLY A 32 -3.94 7.52 6.39
N THR A 33 -4.07 7.91 5.12
CA THR A 33 -5.36 8.25 4.49
C THR A 33 -5.67 7.23 3.42
N VAL A 34 -6.93 6.80 3.35
CA VAL A 34 -7.45 5.97 2.25
C VAL A 34 -8.35 6.83 1.37
N VAL A 35 -8.08 6.84 0.07
CA VAL A 35 -8.86 7.56 -0.93
C VAL A 35 -9.29 6.60 -2.04
N ALA A 36 -10.41 6.94 -2.69
CA ALA A 36 -10.93 6.21 -3.84
C ALA A 36 -11.07 7.17 -5.03
N THR A 37 -10.77 6.71 -6.23
CA THR A 37 -11.07 7.45 -7.47
C THR A 37 -12.57 7.51 -7.73
N PRO A 38 -13.04 8.47 -8.55
CA PRO A 38 -14.47 8.60 -8.87
C PRO A 38 -15.07 7.32 -9.47
N GLY A 39 -14.36 6.60 -10.33
CA GLY A 39 -14.82 5.35 -10.92
C GLY A 39 -15.11 4.31 -9.86
N LEU A 40 -14.17 4.08 -8.95
CA LEU A 40 -14.36 3.17 -7.81
C LEU A 40 -15.50 3.64 -6.88
N ALA A 41 -15.55 4.93 -6.55
CA ALA A 41 -16.54 5.50 -5.65
C ALA A 41 -17.98 5.47 -6.22
N SER A 42 -18.12 5.33 -7.54
CA SER A 42 -19.41 5.23 -8.23
C SER A 42 -19.97 3.80 -8.33
N LEU A 43 -19.23 2.80 -7.86
CA LEU A 43 -19.68 1.41 -7.87
C LEU A 43 -20.83 1.19 -6.89
N ASP A 44 -21.62 0.14 -7.16
CA ASP A 44 -22.66 -0.31 -6.24
C ASP A 44 -22.05 -0.61 -4.85
N PRO A 45 -22.72 -0.27 -3.75
CA PRO A 45 -22.17 -0.42 -2.39
C PRO A 45 -21.69 -1.84 -2.07
N GLU A 46 -22.42 -2.87 -2.52
CA GLU A 46 -22.06 -4.27 -2.33
C GLU A 46 -20.75 -4.62 -3.04
N VAL A 47 -20.57 -4.10 -4.26
CA VAL A 47 -19.32 -4.26 -5.04
C VAL A 47 -18.17 -3.55 -4.34
N LEU A 48 -18.40 -2.32 -3.85
CA LEU A 48 -17.38 -1.57 -3.14
C LEU A 48 -16.92 -2.28 -1.85
N ILE A 49 -17.86 -2.85 -1.09
CA ILE A 49 -17.54 -3.66 0.10
C ILE A 49 -16.68 -4.88 -0.27
N ALA A 50 -17.06 -5.60 -1.32
CA ALA A 50 -16.31 -6.76 -1.80
C ALA A 50 -14.88 -6.38 -2.24
N VAL A 51 -14.75 -5.27 -2.99
CA VAL A 51 -13.44 -4.75 -3.41
C VAL A 51 -12.57 -4.38 -2.21
N VAL A 52 -13.10 -3.61 -1.26
CA VAL A 52 -12.33 -3.23 -0.06
C VAL A 52 -11.93 -4.46 0.75
N ALA A 53 -12.80 -5.46 0.86
CA ALA A 53 -12.47 -6.73 1.51
C ALA A 53 -11.33 -7.47 0.78
N ALA A 54 -11.35 -7.50 -0.56
CA ALA A 54 -10.29 -8.10 -1.37
C ALA A 54 -8.94 -7.38 -1.20
N VAL A 55 -8.92 -6.04 -1.20
CA VAL A 55 -7.71 -5.24 -0.95
C VAL A 55 -7.12 -5.53 0.45
N ARG A 56 -7.99 -5.62 1.47
CA ARG A 56 -7.58 -5.94 2.84
C ARG A 56 -7.04 -7.38 2.97
N ALA A 57 -7.61 -8.32 2.22
CA ALA A 57 -7.20 -9.73 2.24
C ALA A 57 -5.99 -10.03 1.34
N PHE A 58 -5.58 -9.08 0.50
CA PHE A 58 -4.47 -9.29 -0.43
C PHE A 58 -3.19 -9.72 0.29
N ALA A 59 -2.56 -10.79 -0.22
CA ALA A 59 -1.33 -11.35 0.31
C ALA A 59 -0.43 -11.97 -0.78
N ASP A 60 -0.79 -11.80 -2.06
CA ASP A 60 -0.10 -12.41 -3.20
C ASP A 60 0.99 -11.47 -3.73
N PHE A 61 1.96 -11.16 -2.86
CA PHE A 61 3.09 -10.31 -3.18
C PHE A 61 4.19 -11.11 -3.88
N ASP A 62 4.66 -10.60 -5.02
CA ASP A 62 5.72 -11.18 -5.83
C ASP A 62 6.65 -10.09 -6.41
N SER A 63 7.67 -10.50 -7.17
CA SER A 63 8.62 -9.55 -7.76
C SER A 63 8.02 -8.61 -8.81
N GLY A 64 6.81 -8.88 -9.30
CA GLY A 64 6.11 -8.07 -10.29
C GLY A 64 5.29 -6.94 -9.67
N ASN A 65 4.66 -7.18 -8.52
CA ASN A 65 3.85 -6.17 -7.82
C ASN A 65 4.53 -5.57 -6.57
N ASP A 66 5.58 -6.20 -6.06
CA ASP A 66 6.30 -5.76 -4.86
C ASP A 66 7.82 -5.85 -5.06
N PRO A 67 8.39 -5.11 -6.04
CA PRO A 67 9.81 -5.17 -6.36
C PRO A 67 10.72 -4.71 -5.20
N TYR A 68 10.17 -3.94 -4.25
CA TYR A 68 10.90 -3.40 -3.11
C TYR A 68 10.60 -4.14 -1.79
N GLY A 69 9.61 -5.03 -1.74
CA GLY A 69 9.22 -5.77 -0.52
C GLY A 69 8.41 -4.93 0.48
N GLU A 70 7.85 -3.81 0.03
CA GLU A 70 7.24 -2.78 0.88
C GLU A 70 5.74 -3.01 1.08
N HIS A 71 5.10 -3.87 0.28
CA HIS A 71 3.66 -4.07 0.28
C HIS A 71 2.87 -2.78 -0.04
N ASP A 72 3.37 -1.97 -0.97
CA ASP A 72 2.81 -0.66 -1.33
C ASP A 72 1.96 -0.68 -2.60
N PHE A 73 1.84 -1.82 -3.28
CA PHE A 73 1.07 -1.95 -4.52
C PHE A 73 0.42 -3.33 -4.65
N GLY A 74 -0.75 -3.36 -5.28
CA GLY A 74 -1.38 -4.61 -5.68
C GLY A 74 -2.53 -4.43 -6.67
N LEU A 75 -2.88 -5.54 -7.32
CA LEU A 75 -4.02 -5.65 -8.21
C LEU A 75 -4.91 -6.80 -7.73
N VAL A 76 -6.21 -6.53 -7.60
CA VAL A 76 -7.21 -7.52 -7.25
C VAL A 76 -8.32 -7.58 -8.29
N GLU A 77 -8.88 -8.76 -8.48
CA GLU A 77 -10.11 -8.95 -9.24
C GLU A 77 -11.24 -9.29 -8.25
N SER A 78 -12.30 -8.50 -8.25
CA SER A 78 -13.45 -8.69 -7.36
C SER A 78 -14.71 -8.24 -8.08
N GLU A 79 -15.77 -9.05 -8.06
CA GLU A 79 -17.07 -8.74 -8.71
C GLU A 79 -16.92 -8.32 -10.18
N GLY A 80 -16.01 -8.96 -10.92
CA GLY A 80 -15.73 -8.64 -12.32
C GLY A 80 -15.04 -7.30 -12.55
N LYS A 81 -14.55 -6.63 -11.50
CA LYS A 81 -13.74 -5.41 -11.58
C LYS A 81 -12.28 -5.73 -11.33
N ARG A 82 -11.40 -5.17 -12.16
CA ARG A 82 -9.96 -5.12 -11.91
C ARG A 82 -9.67 -3.83 -11.15
N VAL A 83 -9.12 -3.95 -9.96
CA VAL A 83 -8.88 -2.85 -9.04
C VAL A 83 -7.40 -2.82 -8.69
N ILE A 84 -6.80 -1.64 -8.81
CA ILE A 84 -5.44 -1.37 -8.35
C ILE A 84 -5.54 -0.62 -7.02
N TRP A 85 -4.67 -0.95 -6.10
CA TRP A 85 -4.40 -0.11 -4.94
C TRP A 85 -2.90 0.17 -4.86
N LYS A 86 -2.56 1.37 -4.41
CA LYS A 86 -1.17 1.76 -4.14
C LYS A 86 -1.05 2.64 -2.92
N ILE A 87 0.11 2.67 -2.27
CA ILE A 87 0.44 3.52 -1.14
C ILE A 87 1.57 4.46 -1.56
N ASP A 88 1.27 5.75 -1.64
CA ASP A 88 2.28 6.77 -1.91
C ASP A 88 2.80 7.37 -0.58
N TYR A 89 4.10 7.67 -0.54
CA TYR A 89 4.78 8.26 0.63
C TYR A 89 5.06 9.74 0.42
N PHE A 90 4.35 10.59 1.14
CA PHE A 90 4.57 12.03 1.12
C PHE A 90 5.27 12.51 2.39
N ASP A 91 6.00 13.62 2.28
CA ASP A 91 6.45 14.37 3.44
C ASP A 91 5.27 14.90 4.29
N ALA A 92 5.60 15.48 5.45
CA ALA A 92 4.60 16.02 6.36
C ALA A 92 3.75 17.16 5.75
N ASP A 93 4.18 17.79 4.67
CA ASP A 93 3.49 18.90 4.02
C ASP A 93 2.73 18.48 2.75
N LEU A 94 2.79 17.20 2.36
CA LEU A 94 2.21 16.65 1.13
C LEU A 94 2.77 17.30 -0.16
N HIS A 95 4.02 17.74 -0.15
CA HIS A 95 4.63 18.42 -1.30
C HIS A 95 5.59 17.54 -2.09
N ALA A 96 6.37 16.72 -1.40
CA ALA A 96 7.37 15.86 -2.01
C ALA A 96 7.31 14.44 -1.45
N HIS A 97 8.11 13.56 -2.05
CA HIS A 97 8.29 12.21 -1.52
C HIS A 97 8.92 12.29 -0.13
N SER A 98 8.44 11.46 0.80
CA SER A 98 8.99 11.41 2.15
C SER A 98 10.50 11.07 2.15
N PRO A 99 11.32 11.70 3.01
CA PRO A 99 12.72 11.34 3.17
C PRO A 99 12.92 10.01 3.90
N ASP A 100 11.91 9.50 4.62
CA ASP A 100 12.01 8.25 5.37
C ASP A 100 10.67 7.54 5.52
N ALA A 101 10.36 6.61 4.60
CA ALA A 101 9.14 5.81 4.64
C ALA A 101 8.99 4.99 5.94
N ALA A 102 10.08 4.61 6.62
CA ALA A 102 10.02 3.88 7.89
C ALA A 102 9.65 4.76 9.10
N ASP A 103 9.64 6.09 8.94
CA ASP A 103 9.32 7.06 9.99
C ASP A 103 7.89 7.61 9.79
N PRO A 104 6.90 7.19 10.61
CA PRO A 104 5.52 7.64 10.47
C PRO A 104 5.30 9.10 10.90
N ILE A 105 6.27 9.73 11.55
CA ILE A 105 6.20 11.16 11.90
C ILE A 105 6.56 12.01 10.68
N LYS A 106 7.50 11.53 9.86
CA LYS A 106 7.94 12.22 8.63
C LYS A 106 7.10 11.88 7.40
N THR A 107 6.43 10.73 7.42
CA THR A 107 5.71 10.19 6.27
C THR A 107 4.21 10.23 6.45
N LYS A 108 3.53 10.92 5.54
CA LYS A 108 2.09 10.76 5.30
C LYS A 108 1.88 9.70 4.22
N ARG A 109 1.24 8.59 4.60
CA ARG A 109 0.86 7.52 3.67
C ARG A 109 -0.51 7.78 3.09
N ILE A 110 -0.62 7.74 1.77
CA ILE A 110 -1.89 7.86 1.06
C ILE A 110 -2.12 6.57 0.28
N MET A 111 -3.08 5.76 0.71
CA MET A 111 -3.54 4.63 -0.06
C MET A 111 -4.62 5.07 -1.03
N THR A 112 -4.37 4.90 -2.33
CA THR A 112 -5.37 5.12 -3.38
C THR A 112 -5.89 3.78 -3.86
N ILE A 113 -7.21 3.59 -3.84
CA ILE A 113 -7.89 2.46 -4.47
C ILE A 113 -8.59 2.97 -5.73
N MET A 114 -8.41 2.30 -6.87
CA MET A 114 -8.92 2.75 -8.15
C MET A 114 -9.24 1.58 -9.09
N LEU A 115 -10.13 1.79 -10.07
CA LEU A 115 -10.27 0.83 -11.14
C LEU A 115 -8.97 0.78 -11.97
N ALA A 116 -8.61 -0.40 -12.47
CA ALA A 116 -7.37 -0.56 -13.24
C ALA A 116 -7.35 0.26 -14.54
N GLU A 117 -8.50 0.71 -15.03
CA GLU A 117 -8.62 1.61 -16.20
C GLU A 117 -8.42 3.10 -15.86
N GLU A 118 -8.38 3.44 -14.57
CA GLU A 118 -8.09 4.80 -14.08
C GLU A 118 -6.61 5.01 -13.75
N TYR A 119 -5.78 3.98 -13.95
CA TYR A 119 -4.34 3.96 -13.74
C TYR A 119 -3.58 4.07 -15.08
#